data_AF-A0A841FG44-F1
#
_entry.id   AF-A0A841FG44-F1
#
_cell.length_a   1.000
_cell.length_b   1.000
_cell.length_c   1.000
_cell.angle_alpha   90.00
_cell.angle_beta   90.00
_cell.angle_gamma   90.00
#
_symmetry.space_group_name_H-M   'P 1'
#
loop_
_entity.id
_entity.type
_entity.pdbx_description
1 polymer ?
#
loop_
_entity_poly.entity_id
_entity_poly.type
_entity_poly.pdbx_seq_one_letter_code
_entity_poly.pdbx_strand_id
1 'polypeptide(L)'
;MLSISIDTTSLHRRGRRWVILAAASMLGLAMATVTTAPAWAAPPANDDFANAEGHTTVFGASGSTVDATIEAGEDNTSPCKVNALDTVDNTVWYSITPSVSRNIQADTAGSNFDTILDVYTGSAVNALTNIACNDDGIAPGGASTVTFAATASTTYWIRLGGYHNVGAGTIAGSYNINVTPLSPDLIVGVADSADPITVGAGNVTYTTTVTNEGTPATGVSVATTLSGSAATIVSSSTSQGSCSTSAPVVTCTVGSMAPFASATLTVTVTPTAAGTLTATSVASLNETDANATDNTDAESTTVNPAGADVSVAVSDSADPIALGGANLTYTVAVANASGVANATGVSVATTLTGASVAIVSSTTSQGSCSTSAPTVTCTIGALNAGAGATITVTVTPAATGTVTATAVATLNETDLNGSDNTDAESTTVNNSLGCSILGTNGNDTLNGGNGNDVICGLGGNDTINGGNGTDTIYGGPGVDDIDGGNNDDTIYAGSGNDIIDGGNADDVIYGGDGDDAMGGGNGADYLYGENGNDTNYGETLLGSLLYLFDNGADHIYGGPGNDDLDGQNGNDTMLDTDGTDIMSGNLGNDSINVQDGVGGDSANGGLGSDTCTTDVGDTTSSC
;
A
#
# COMPACT_ATOMS: atom_id res chain seq x y z
N MET A 1 -68.16 -12.51 -59.17
CA MET A 1 -68.40 -13.61 -58.20
C MET A 1 -67.90 -14.87 -58.89
N LEU A 2 -66.86 -15.56 -58.46
CA LEU A 2 -66.52 -15.98 -57.10
C LEU A 2 -64.98 -16.13 -57.04
N SER A 3 -64.35 -15.54 -56.02
CA SER A 3 -62.95 -15.82 -55.69
C SER A 3 -62.84 -17.18 -55.02
N ILE A 4 -61.84 -17.97 -55.38
CA ILE A 4 -61.24 -18.97 -54.48
C ILE A 4 -59.72 -18.80 -54.59
N SER A 5 -59.14 -18.38 -53.48
CA SER A 5 -57.72 -18.42 -53.17
C SER A 5 -57.47 -19.67 -52.31
N ILE A 6 -56.43 -20.45 -52.60
CA ILE A 6 -55.73 -21.26 -51.59
C ILE A 6 -54.22 -21.20 -51.87
N ASP A 7 -53.51 -20.93 -50.77
CA ASP A 7 -52.09 -20.66 -50.61
C ASP A 7 -51.28 -21.94 -50.30
N THR A 8 -49.98 -21.82 -50.55
CA THR A 8 -48.76 -22.58 -50.23
C THR A 8 -48.81 -23.83 -49.33
N THR A 9 -48.12 -24.91 -49.77
CA THR A 9 -46.81 -25.36 -49.23
C THR A 9 -46.46 -26.81 -49.63
N SER A 10 -45.19 -27.00 -50.01
CA SER A 10 -44.38 -28.23 -50.05
C SER A 10 -44.92 -29.49 -50.76
N LEU A 11 -44.19 -29.98 -51.76
CA LEU A 11 -44.02 -31.42 -51.98
C LEU A 11 -42.75 -31.70 -52.81
N HIS A 12 -41.73 -32.16 -52.10
CA HIS A 12 -40.80 -33.17 -52.57
C HIS A 12 -41.53 -34.22 -53.43
N ARG A 13 -40.89 -34.73 -54.49
CA ARG A 13 -40.70 -36.19 -54.67
C ARG A 13 -39.88 -36.54 -55.91
N ARG A 14 -38.82 -37.31 -55.64
CA ARG A 14 -38.25 -38.35 -56.50
C ARG A 14 -39.36 -39.22 -57.13
N GLY A 15 -39.14 -39.71 -58.35
CA GLY A 15 -39.88 -40.87 -58.86
C GLY A 15 -39.58 -41.21 -60.32
N ARG A 16 -38.69 -42.19 -60.55
CA ARG A 16 -38.49 -42.82 -61.87
C ARG A 16 -39.56 -43.90 -62.14
N ARG A 17 -40.16 -43.79 -63.33
CA ARG A 17 -40.63 -44.80 -64.33
C ARG A 17 -41.64 -45.90 -63.93
N TRP A 18 -42.71 -45.99 -64.73
CA TRP A 18 -43.18 -47.22 -65.41
C TRP A 18 -43.75 -46.89 -66.81
N VAL A 19 -43.60 -47.84 -67.74
CA VAL A 19 -43.94 -47.84 -69.19
C VAL A 19 -45.27 -48.59 -69.41
N ILE A 20 -46.00 -48.31 -70.51
CA ILE A 20 -46.79 -49.22 -71.41
C ILE A 20 -47.62 -48.31 -72.37
N LEU A 21 -47.28 -48.17 -73.65
CA LEU A 21 -47.60 -48.97 -74.87
C LEU A 21 -48.95 -48.63 -75.55
N ALA A 22 -48.83 -47.96 -76.70
CA ALA A 22 -49.58 -48.02 -77.97
C ALA A 22 -51.12 -48.03 -78.02
N ALA A 23 -51.68 -47.11 -78.83
CA ALA A 23 -52.36 -47.45 -80.09
C ALA A 23 -52.69 -46.17 -80.90
N ALA A 24 -52.24 -46.13 -82.15
CA ALA A 24 -52.64 -45.15 -83.14
C ALA A 24 -53.88 -45.64 -83.90
N SER A 25 -54.87 -44.78 -84.09
CA SER A 25 -55.94 -44.98 -85.08
C SER A 25 -56.64 -43.66 -85.43
N MET A 26 -56.34 -43.19 -86.63
CA MET A 26 -57.20 -42.49 -87.60
C MET A 26 -57.67 -41.03 -87.38
N LEU A 27 -57.34 -40.26 -88.43
CA LEU A 27 -58.06 -39.15 -89.07
C LEU A 27 -57.95 -37.73 -88.48
N GLY A 28 -56.87 -37.08 -88.90
CA GLY A 28 -56.71 -35.71 -89.41
C GLY A 28 -57.77 -34.63 -89.14
N LEU A 29 -57.31 -33.57 -88.47
CA LEU A 29 -57.48 -32.19 -88.96
C LEU A 29 -56.38 -31.30 -88.35
N ALA A 30 -55.73 -30.50 -89.19
CA ALA A 30 -54.61 -29.64 -88.81
C ALA A 30 -55.05 -28.46 -87.93
N MET A 31 -54.35 -28.24 -86.82
CA MET A 31 -54.26 -26.95 -86.14
C MET A 31 -52.79 -26.64 -85.87
N ALA A 32 -52.33 -25.52 -86.43
CA ALA A 32 -50.99 -24.99 -86.22
C ALA A 32 -50.79 -24.62 -84.74
N THR A 33 -49.73 -25.13 -84.13
CA THR A 33 -49.24 -24.68 -82.82
C THR A 33 -47.88 -24.04 -83.00
N VAL A 34 -47.79 -22.77 -82.58
CA VAL A 34 -46.55 -22.00 -82.48
C VAL A 34 -45.75 -22.57 -81.30
N THR A 35 -44.54 -23.08 -81.55
CA THR A 35 -43.58 -23.46 -80.50
C THR A 35 -42.48 -22.41 -80.42
N THR A 36 -42.54 -21.51 -79.45
CA THR A 36 -41.36 -20.75 -79.01
C THR A 36 -40.79 -21.43 -77.77
N ALA A 37 -39.65 -22.10 -77.92
CA ALA A 37 -38.86 -22.63 -76.80
C ALA A 37 -38.33 -21.46 -75.93
N PRO A 38 -38.16 -21.66 -74.61
CA PRO A 38 -37.61 -20.63 -73.73
C PRO A 38 -36.15 -20.34 -74.11
N ALA A 39 -35.78 -19.06 -74.17
CA ALA A 39 -34.39 -18.62 -74.35
C ALA A 39 -33.58 -19.02 -73.11
N TRP A 40 -32.54 -19.83 -73.31
CA TRP A 40 -31.56 -20.15 -72.26
C TRP A 40 -30.69 -18.91 -72.04
N ALA A 41 -30.30 -18.62 -70.79
CA ALA A 41 -29.37 -17.54 -70.49
C ALA A 41 -28.03 -17.81 -71.20
N ALA A 42 -27.37 -16.75 -71.69
CA ALA A 42 -26.06 -16.89 -72.30
C ALA A 42 -24.99 -17.11 -71.21
N PRO A 43 -23.95 -17.93 -71.47
CA PRO A 43 -22.85 -18.13 -70.53
C PRO A 43 -22.10 -16.81 -70.24
N PRO A 44 -21.30 -16.76 -69.15
CA PRO A 44 -20.42 -15.63 -68.85
C PRO A 44 -19.49 -15.25 -70.01
N ALA A 45 -19.05 -14.00 -70.06
CA ALA A 45 -18.19 -13.53 -71.17
C ALA A 45 -16.79 -14.17 -71.17
N ASN A 46 -16.32 -14.60 -69.99
CA ASN A 46 -15.03 -15.24 -69.76
C ASN A 46 -15.17 -16.76 -69.50
N ASP A 47 -16.22 -17.36 -70.07
CA ASP A 47 -16.54 -18.78 -69.94
C ASP A 47 -15.48 -19.71 -70.55
N ASP A 48 -14.78 -19.26 -71.59
CA ASP A 48 -13.74 -20.05 -72.25
C ASP A 48 -12.34 -19.43 -72.13
N PHE A 49 -11.32 -20.28 -72.31
CA PHE A 49 -9.91 -19.90 -72.29
C PHE A 49 -9.60 -18.79 -73.32
N ALA A 50 -10.26 -18.82 -74.48
CA ALA A 50 -10.00 -17.86 -75.56
C ALA A 50 -10.50 -16.44 -75.23
N ASN A 51 -11.55 -16.32 -74.41
CA ASN A 51 -12.11 -15.05 -73.96
C ASN A 51 -11.79 -14.73 -72.49
N ALA A 52 -10.75 -15.34 -71.93
CA ALA A 52 -10.31 -15.05 -70.57
C ALA A 52 -10.13 -13.55 -70.32
N GLU A 53 -10.63 -13.05 -69.19
CA GLU A 53 -10.52 -11.63 -68.85
C GLU A 53 -9.07 -11.27 -68.52
N GLY A 54 -8.47 -10.36 -69.31
CA GLY A 54 -7.05 -10.07 -69.27
C GLY A 54 -6.66 -8.87 -68.41
N HIS A 55 -5.66 -9.04 -67.56
CA HIS A 55 -5.11 -8.02 -66.66
C HIS A 55 -3.59 -7.87 -66.80
N THR A 56 -3.08 -6.66 -66.55
CA THR A 56 -1.63 -6.35 -66.53
C THR A 56 -1.14 -5.96 -65.13
N THR A 57 -2.07 -5.80 -64.19
CA THR A 57 -1.84 -5.54 -62.77
C THR A 57 -2.69 -6.49 -61.94
N VAL A 58 -2.39 -6.58 -60.65
CA VAL A 58 -3.28 -7.16 -59.63
C VAL A 58 -4.70 -6.57 -59.74
N PHE A 59 -5.72 -7.37 -59.44
CA PHE A 59 -7.12 -7.04 -59.70
C PHE A 59 -8.06 -7.69 -58.68
N GLY A 60 -9.26 -7.13 -58.53
CA GLY A 60 -10.38 -7.77 -57.86
C GLY A 60 -11.57 -7.79 -58.81
N ALA A 61 -12.24 -8.93 -58.93
CA ALA A 61 -13.40 -9.11 -59.79
C ALA A 61 -14.48 -9.94 -59.08
N SER A 62 -15.71 -9.82 -59.55
CA SER A 62 -16.85 -10.62 -59.06
C SER A 62 -17.74 -11.01 -60.23
N GLY A 63 -18.28 -12.22 -60.20
CA GLY A 63 -19.09 -12.75 -61.30
C GLY A 63 -19.95 -13.94 -60.90
N SER A 64 -20.38 -14.71 -61.90
CA SER A 64 -21.17 -15.93 -61.72
C SER A 64 -20.67 -17.01 -62.65
N THR A 65 -20.55 -18.24 -62.14
CA THR A 65 -20.28 -19.46 -62.95
C THR A 65 -21.57 -20.14 -63.43
N VAL A 66 -22.75 -19.63 -63.08
CA VAL A 66 -24.02 -20.20 -63.56
C VAL A 66 -24.07 -20.19 -65.09
N ASP A 67 -24.42 -21.33 -65.67
CA ASP A 67 -24.49 -21.60 -67.13
C ASP A 67 -23.15 -21.55 -67.88
N ALA A 68 -22.01 -21.42 -67.18
CA ALA A 68 -20.69 -21.59 -67.76
C ALA A 68 -20.49 -23.04 -68.26
N THR A 69 -19.81 -23.21 -69.39
CA THR A 69 -19.56 -24.51 -70.03
C THR A 69 -18.08 -24.82 -70.15
N ILE A 70 -17.75 -26.11 -70.20
CA ILE A 70 -16.39 -26.55 -70.49
C ILE A 70 -16.27 -26.68 -72.01
N GLU A 71 -15.54 -25.75 -72.61
CA GLU A 71 -15.41 -25.65 -74.06
C GLU A 71 -14.39 -26.62 -74.66
N ALA A 72 -14.44 -26.78 -75.99
CA ALA A 72 -13.60 -27.73 -76.71
C ALA A 72 -12.10 -27.44 -76.52
N GLY A 73 -11.42 -28.34 -75.81
CA GLY A 73 -9.98 -28.25 -75.53
C GLY A 73 -9.64 -27.92 -74.08
N GLU A 74 -10.64 -27.55 -73.27
CA GLU A 74 -10.49 -27.39 -71.83
C GLU A 74 -10.55 -28.75 -71.11
N ASP A 75 -9.68 -28.91 -70.12
CA ASP A 75 -9.69 -30.09 -69.25
C ASP A 75 -10.71 -29.86 -68.14
N ASN A 76 -11.63 -30.81 -67.94
CA ASN A 76 -12.58 -30.77 -66.82
C ASN A 76 -11.99 -31.33 -65.52
N THR A 77 -10.67 -31.53 -65.44
CA THR A 77 -9.99 -31.94 -64.22
C THR A 77 -9.10 -30.84 -63.65
N SER A 78 -9.00 -30.74 -62.32
CA SER A 78 -8.01 -29.92 -61.63
C SER A 78 -6.78 -30.75 -61.25
N PRO A 79 -5.56 -30.19 -61.34
CA PRO A 79 -4.36 -30.78 -60.76
C PRO A 79 -4.43 -30.99 -59.24
N CYS A 80 -5.32 -30.30 -58.53
CA CYS A 80 -5.54 -30.41 -57.09
C CYS A 80 -6.70 -31.34 -56.70
N LYS A 81 -7.27 -32.10 -57.63
CA LYS A 81 -8.35 -33.06 -57.32
C LYS A 81 -7.94 -34.06 -56.24
N VAL A 82 -8.82 -34.26 -55.26
CA VAL A 82 -8.60 -35.20 -54.16
C VAL A 82 -8.83 -36.65 -54.61
N ASN A 83 -9.78 -36.89 -55.52
CA ASN A 83 -10.07 -38.19 -56.11
C ASN A 83 -10.02 -38.17 -57.64
N ALA A 84 -9.75 -39.34 -58.23
CA ALA A 84 -9.64 -39.50 -59.69
C ALA A 84 -10.95 -39.27 -60.46
N LEU A 85 -12.08 -39.19 -59.77
CA LEU A 85 -13.42 -38.99 -60.35
C LEU A 85 -13.95 -37.56 -60.17
N ASP A 86 -13.19 -36.67 -59.52
CA ASP A 86 -13.61 -35.30 -59.28
C ASP A 86 -13.36 -34.44 -60.52
N THR A 87 -14.34 -33.62 -60.89
CA THR A 87 -14.25 -32.67 -62.01
C THR A 87 -14.37 -31.23 -61.52
N VAL A 88 -13.85 -30.30 -62.31
CA VAL A 88 -14.16 -28.87 -62.17
C VAL A 88 -15.20 -28.56 -63.22
N ASP A 89 -16.38 -28.14 -62.77
CA ASP A 89 -17.48 -27.77 -63.66
C ASP A 89 -17.63 -26.25 -63.71
N ASN A 90 -18.26 -25.76 -64.80
CA ASN A 90 -18.71 -24.38 -64.93
C ASN A 90 -17.58 -23.37 -64.66
N THR A 91 -16.55 -23.42 -65.49
CA THR A 91 -15.31 -22.67 -65.30
C THR A 91 -15.37 -21.29 -65.93
N VAL A 92 -14.65 -20.35 -65.32
CA VAL A 92 -14.36 -19.04 -65.92
C VAL A 92 -12.85 -18.80 -65.89
N TRP A 93 -12.37 -17.99 -66.82
CA TRP A 93 -10.95 -17.76 -67.04
C TRP A 93 -10.56 -16.29 -66.88
N TYR A 94 -9.44 -16.08 -66.21
CA TYR A 94 -8.73 -14.81 -66.10
C TYR A 94 -7.30 -14.98 -66.57
N SER A 95 -6.66 -13.91 -67.00
CA SER A 95 -5.21 -13.89 -67.23
C SER A 95 -4.57 -12.68 -66.60
N ILE A 96 -3.34 -12.84 -66.12
CA ILE A 96 -2.51 -11.74 -65.62
C ILE A 96 -1.12 -11.81 -66.24
N THR A 97 -0.66 -10.67 -66.78
CA THR A 97 0.71 -10.50 -67.28
C THR A 97 1.39 -9.36 -66.52
N PRO A 98 2.01 -9.64 -65.36
CA PRO A 98 2.58 -8.60 -64.51
C PRO A 98 3.72 -7.85 -65.18
N SER A 99 3.79 -6.54 -64.96
CA SER A 99 4.89 -5.69 -65.46
C SER A 99 6.19 -5.83 -64.66
N VAL A 100 6.15 -6.41 -63.45
CA VAL A 100 7.32 -6.69 -62.62
C VAL A 100 7.19 -8.07 -61.94
N SER A 101 8.32 -8.72 -61.68
CA SER A 101 8.33 -9.99 -60.95
C SER A 101 7.98 -9.77 -59.47
N ARG A 102 7.05 -10.55 -58.93
CA ARG A 102 6.59 -10.48 -57.53
C ARG A 102 5.85 -11.75 -57.15
N ASN A 103 5.71 -12.01 -55.85
CA ASN A 103 4.76 -13.00 -55.40
C ASN A 103 3.33 -12.44 -55.48
N ILE A 104 2.43 -13.24 -56.03
CA ILE A 104 1.02 -12.93 -56.19
C ILE A 104 0.22 -13.98 -55.41
N GLN A 105 -0.77 -13.51 -54.67
CA GLN A 105 -1.82 -14.34 -54.10
C GLN A 105 -3.08 -14.16 -54.94
N ALA A 106 -3.79 -15.25 -55.22
CA ALA A 106 -5.15 -15.20 -55.74
C ALA A 106 -6.06 -15.98 -54.77
N ASP A 107 -7.16 -15.37 -54.35
CA ASP A 107 -8.15 -15.98 -53.47
C ASP A 107 -9.57 -15.78 -53.98
N THR A 108 -10.47 -16.68 -53.60
CA THR A 108 -11.91 -16.61 -53.93
C THR A 108 -12.78 -16.23 -52.73
N ALA A 109 -12.23 -15.51 -51.75
CA ALA A 109 -12.92 -15.21 -50.51
C ALA A 109 -14.22 -14.42 -50.75
N GLY A 110 -15.31 -14.90 -50.14
CA GLY A 110 -16.66 -14.33 -50.29
C GLY A 110 -17.48 -14.95 -51.44
N SER A 111 -16.98 -15.98 -52.11
CA SER A 111 -17.77 -16.81 -53.03
C SER A 111 -18.84 -17.63 -52.28
N ASN A 112 -19.96 -17.93 -52.94
CA ASN A 112 -21.10 -18.60 -52.30
C ASN A 112 -21.22 -20.11 -52.59
N PHE A 113 -20.21 -20.67 -53.24
CA PHE A 113 -20.11 -22.08 -53.58
C PHE A 113 -18.69 -22.59 -53.31
N ASP A 114 -18.52 -23.91 -53.38
CA ASP A 114 -17.23 -24.59 -53.21
C ASP A 114 -16.37 -24.34 -54.46
N THR A 115 -15.34 -23.51 -54.31
CA THR A 115 -14.51 -23.04 -55.44
C THR A 115 -13.23 -23.82 -55.57
N ILE A 116 -12.84 -24.12 -56.80
CA ILE A 116 -11.48 -24.55 -57.15
C ILE A 116 -10.79 -23.44 -57.92
N LEU A 117 -9.52 -23.20 -57.57
CA LEU A 117 -8.67 -22.22 -58.22
C LEU A 117 -7.41 -22.88 -58.77
N ASP A 118 -7.21 -22.81 -60.08
CA ASP A 118 -6.02 -23.31 -60.75
C ASP A 118 -5.25 -22.17 -61.42
N VAL A 119 -3.93 -22.16 -61.29
CA VAL A 119 -3.03 -21.21 -61.95
C VAL A 119 -2.12 -21.97 -62.91
N TYR A 120 -2.07 -21.50 -64.16
CA TYR A 120 -1.25 -22.06 -65.22
C TYR A 120 -0.35 -21.02 -65.84
N THR A 121 0.66 -21.47 -66.58
CA THR A 121 1.38 -20.68 -67.57
C THR A 121 1.47 -21.45 -68.89
N GLY A 122 1.67 -20.74 -70.00
CA GLY A 122 1.70 -21.33 -71.35
C GLY A 122 0.97 -20.46 -72.36
N SER A 123 1.01 -20.88 -73.63
CA SER A 123 0.50 -20.08 -74.76
C SER A 123 -0.77 -20.63 -75.42
N ALA A 124 -1.24 -21.82 -75.03
CA ALA A 124 -2.43 -22.45 -75.58
C ALA A 124 -3.05 -23.42 -74.55
N VAL A 125 -4.38 -23.59 -74.57
CA VAL A 125 -5.14 -24.42 -73.62
C VAL A 125 -4.65 -25.87 -73.52
N ASN A 126 -4.19 -26.45 -74.63
CA ASN A 126 -3.66 -27.82 -74.71
C ASN A 126 -2.15 -27.93 -74.39
N ALA A 127 -1.51 -26.84 -74.01
CA ALA A 127 -0.09 -26.74 -73.70
C ALA A 127 0.18 -25.93 -72.42
N LEU A 128 -0.80 -25.87 -71.51
CA LEU A 128 -0.67 -25.22 -70.21
C LEU A 128 0.15 -26.08 -69.24
N THR A 129 1.01 -25.42 -68.47
CA THR A 129 1.73 -26.01 -67.34
C THR A 129 1.13 -25.46 -66.05
N ASN A 130 0.69 -26.34 -65.15
CA ASN A 130 0.18 -25.91 -63.84
C ASN A 130 1.31 -25.32 -62.98
N ILE A 131 1.02 -24.21 -62.32
CA ILE A 131 1.91 -23.49 -61.40
C ILE A 131 1.50 -23.74 -59.96
N ALA A 132 0.20 -23.60 -59.69
CA ALA A 132 -0.40 -23.81 -58.39
C ALA A 132 -1.87 -24.16 -58.58
N CYS A 133 -2.47 -24.78 -57.57
CA CYS A 133 -3.90 -24.92 -57.47
C CYS A 133 -4.28 -25.03 -55.98
N ASN A 134 -5.55 -24.78 -55.67
CA ASN A 134 -6.14 -25.02 -54.36
C ASN A 134 -7.61 -25.41 -54.53
N ASP A 135 -8.05 -26.32 -53.66
CA ASP A 135 -9.42 -26.73 -53.41
C ASP A 135 -9.61 -26.71 -51.88
N ASP A 136 -10.52 -25.90 -51.38
CA ASP A 136 -10.69 -25.61 -49.95
C ASP A 136 -11.61 -26.62 -49.21
N GLY A 137 -12.30 -27.50 -49.95
CA GLY A 137 -12.98 -28.70 -49.44
C GLY A 137 -14.44 -28.54 -48.97
N ILE A 138 -15.35 -29.18 -49.70
CA ILE A 138 -16.69 -29.77 -49.40
C ILE A 138 -17.74 -28.93 -48.63
N ALA A 139 -17.53 -27.65 -48.34
CA ALA A 139 -18.56 -26.79 -47.72
C ALA A 139 -18.83 -25.54 -48.57
N PRO A 140 -20.10 -25.19 -48.84
CA PRO A 140 -20.43 -23.93 -49.50
C PRO A 140 -19.89 -22.72 -48.71
N GLY A 141 -19.08 -21.88 -49.36
CA GLY A 141 -18.46 -20.70 -48.75
C GLY A 141 -16.98 -20.85 -48.40
N GLY A 142 -16.31 -21.92 -48.81
CA GLY A 142 -14.86 -22.01 -48.79
C GLY A 142 -14.18 -20.97 -49.70
N ALA A 143 -12.96 -20.57 -49.34
CA ALA A 143 -12.12 -19.69 -50.15
C ALA A 143 -10.82 -20.39 -50.61
N SER A 144 -10.77 -20.77 -51.88
CA SER A 144 -9.58 -21.32 -52.51
C SER A 144 -8.53 -20.25 -52.66
N THR A 145 -7.34 -20.50 -52.10
CA THR A 145 -6.24 -19.51 -52.08
C THR A 145 -4.96 -20.11 -52.64
N VAL A 146 -4.39 -19.49 -53.67
CA VAL A 146 -3.12 -19.90 -54.29
C VAL A 146 -2.10 -18.78 -54.18
N THR A 147 -0.84 -19.15 -53.96
CA THR A 147 0.29 -18.22 -53.98
C THR A 147 1.34 -18.70 -54.97
N PHE A 148 1.84 -17.80 -55.81
CA PHE A 148 2.86 -18.13 -56.79
C PHE A 148 3.81 -16.96 -57.05
N ALA A 149 5.06 -17.30 -57.40
CA ALA A 149 6.05 -16.32 -57.84
C ALA A 149 5.81 -15.98 -59.32
N ALA A 150 5.27 -14.79 -59.57
CA ALA A 150 5.02 -14.30 -60.92
C ALA A 150 6.26 -13.63 -61.48
N THR A 151 6.65 -13.97 -62.70
CA THR A 151 7.75 -13.33 -63.43
C THR A 151 7.22 -12.23 -64.35
N ALA A 152 7.93 -11.11 -64.41
CA ALA A 152 7.58 -10.00 -65.31
C ALA A 152 7.40 -10.49 -66.76
N SER A 153 6.38 -9.96 -67.44
CA SER A 153 6.06 -10.26 -68.85
C SER A 153 5.69 -11.73 -69.15
N THR A 154 5.50 -12.57 -68.13
CA THR A 154 4.96 -13.92 -68.29
C THR A 154 3.45 -13.89 -68.04
N THR A 155 2.66 -14.48 -68.94
CA THR A 155 1.21 -14.60 -68.77
C THR A 155 0.90 -15.81 -67.89
N TYR A 156 0.10 -15.57 -66.86
CA TYR A 156 -0.49 -16.57 -65.99
C TYR A 156 -1.99 -16.64 -66.25
N TRP A 157 -2.52 -17.83 -66.38
CA TRP A 157 -3.95 -18.09 -66.59
C TRP A 157 -4.53 -18.61 -65.29
N ILE A 158 -5.61 -18.00 -64.82
CA ILE A 158 -6.29 -18.35 -63.59
C ILE A 158 -7.65 -18.90 -63.97
N ARG A 159 -7.88 -20.18 -63.67
CA ARG A 159 -9.17 -20.83 -63.86
C ARG A 159 -9.87 -20.94 -62.52
N LEU A 160 -11.12 -20.50 -62.48
CA LEU A 160 -12.01 -20.61 -61.33
C LEU A 160 -13.21 -21.46 -61.74
N GLY A 161 -13.56 -22.48 -60.96
CA GLY A 161 -14.75 -23.28 -61.21
C GLY A 161 -15.32 -23.89 -59.94
N GLY A 162 -16.42 -24.63 -60.07
CA GLY A 162 -17.05 -25.34 -58.95
C GLY A 162 -16.54 -26.77 -58.80
N TYR A 163 -16.34 -27.21 -57.56
CA TYR A 163 -15.97 -28.60 -57.26
C TYR A 163 -17.13 -29.57 -57.55
N HIS A 164 -16.88 -30.65 -58.30
CA HIS A 164 -17.89 -31.70 -58.55
C HIS A 164 -17.47 -33.04 -57.92
N ASN A 165 -18.21 -33.47 -56.90
CA ASN A 165 -18.16 -34.84 -56.36
C ASN A 165 -19.13 -35.76 -57.10
N VAL A 166 -18.69 -36.96 -57.50
CA VAL A 166 -19.53 -37.98 -58.14
C VAL A 166 -20.79 -38.29 -57.30
N GLY A 167 -21.95 -37.77 -57.72
CA GLY A 167 -23.25 -37.98 -57.06
C GLY A 167 -23.89 -36.73 -56.44
N ALA A 168 -23.14 -35.63 -56.32
CA ALA A 168 -23.67 -34.28 -56.16
C ALA A 168 -23.90 -33.70 -57.58
N GLY A 169 -24.92 -32.88 -57.78
CA GLY A 169 -25.09 -32.21 -59.08
C GLY A 169 -23.97 -31.19 -59.34
N THR A 170 -23.88 -30.70 -60.58
CA THR A 170 -23.01 -29.58 -60.98
C THR A 170 -23.13 -28.40 -60.00
N ILE A 171 -21.98 -27.89 -59.51
CA ILE A 171 -21.91 -26.76 -58.57
C ILE A 171 -21.52 -25.49 -59.33
N ALA A 172 -22.34 -24.44 -59.22
CA ALA A 172 -22.05 -23.10 -59.70
C ALA A 172 -22.73 -22.05 -58.83
N GLY A 173 -22.23 -20.82 -58.88
CA GLY A 173 -22.74 -19.74 -58.07
C GLY A 173 -22.05 -18.41 -58.36
N SER A 174 -22.23 -17.46 -57.46
CA SER A 174 -21.56 -16.16 -57.51
C SER A 174 -20.19 -16.26 -56.84
N TYR A 175 -19.17 -15.71 -57.49
CA TYR A 175 -17.81 -15.71 -56.98
C TYR A 175 -17.27 -14.28 -56.82
N ASN A 176 -16.29 -14.16 -55.94
CA ASN A 176 -15.31 -13.08 -55.94
C ASN A 176 -13.94 -13.70 -56.25
N ILE A 177 -13.08 -12.96 -56.91
CA ILE A 177 -11.67 -13.30 -57.07
C ILE A 177 -10.83 -12.05 -56.78
N ASN A 178 -9.91 -12.17 -55.83
CA ASN A 178 -8.94 -11.12 -55.51
C ASN A 178 -7.55 -11.63 -55.84
N VAL A 179 -6.82 -10.89 -56.66
CA VAL A 179 -5.44 -11.16 -57.03
C VAL A 179 -4.60 -10.00 -56.51
N THR A 180 -3.78 -10.22 -55.49
CA THR A 180 -3.05 -9.17 -54.75
C THR A 180 -1.53 -9.47 -54.70
N PRO A 181 -0.68 -8.44 -54.54
CA PRO A 181 0.74 -8.67 -54.30
C PRO A 181 0.98 -9.07 -52.85
N LEU A 182 1.94 -9.96 -52.59
CA LEU A 182 2.44 -10.23 -51.25
C LEU A 182 3.56 -9.24 -50.89
N SER A 183 3.51 -8.63 -49.70
CA SER A 183 4.51 -7.69 -49.15
C SER A 183 5.15 -8.24 -47.86
N PRO A 184 6.33 -7.74 -47.45
CA PRO A 184 6.83 -7.93 -46.09
C PRO A 184 5.91 -7.26 -45.05
N ASP A 185 5.98 -7.71 -43.81
CA ASP A 185 5.10 -7.24 -42.73
C ASP A 185 5.90 -7.20 -41.42
N LEU A 186 6.36 -6.01 -41.02
CA LEU A 186 7.21 -5.83 -39.85
C LEU A 186 6.42 -5.44 -38.61
N ILE A 187 6.40 -6.32 -37.62
CA ILE A 187 5.81 -6.06 -36.30
C ILE A 187 6.92 -5.72 -35.31
N VAL A 188 6.70 -4.66 -34.52
CA VAL A 188 7.61 -4.20 -33.45
C VAL A 188 6.98 -4.44 -32.08
N GLY A 189 7.78 -4.95 -31.15
CA GLY A 189 7.47 -4.98 -29.72
C GLY A 189 8.62 -4.40 -28.89
N VAL A 190 8.32 -3.59 -27.87
CA VAL A 190 9.30 -3.03 -26.92
C VAL A 190 8.97 -3.51 -25.51
N ALA A 191 9.99 -3.88 -24.75
CA ALA A 191 9.89 -4.21 -23.33
C ALA A 191 11.05 -3.58 -22.55
N ASP A 192 10.93 -3.42 -21.25
CA ASP A 192 11.99 -2.91 -20.38
C ASP A 192 12.37 -3.90 -19.27
N SER A 193 13.55 -3.69 -18.68
CA SER A 193 14.13 -4.62 -17.69
C SER A 193 13.79 -4.30 -16.23
N ALA A 194 13.37 -3.06 -15.94
CA ALA A 194 13.13 -2.58 -14.58
C ALA A 194 12.11 -1.42 -14.59
N ASP A 195 10.89 -1.70 -14.15
CA ASP A 195 9.83 -0.73 -13.91
C ASP A 195 9.11 -1.05 -12.59
N PRO A 196 9.10 -0.14 -11.59
CA PRO A 196 9.77 1.16 -11.54
C PRO A 196 11.27 1.09 -11.22
N ILE A 197 12.00 2.18 -11.47
CA ILE A 197 13.41 2.38 -11.06
C ILE A 197 13.58 3.71 -10.31
N THR A 198 14.57 3.82 -9.42
CA THR A 198 14.90 5.10 -8.74
C THR A 198 16.13 5.76 -9.40
N VAL A 199 16.17 7.09 -9.46
CA VAL A 199 17.34 7.83 -9.96
C VAL A 199 18.62 7.34 -9.26
N GLY A 200 19.64 6.97 -10.04
CA GLY A 200 20.92 6.51 -9.50
C GLY A 200 20.97 5.06 -8.98
N ALA A 201 19.86 4.32 -8.98
CA ALA A 201 19.83 2.92 -8.53
C ALA A 201 20.44 1.93 -9.54
N GLY A 202 20.63 2.33 -10.80
CA GLY A 202 21.19 1.46 -11.85
C GLY A 202 20.74 1.88 -13.25
N ASN A 203 20.75 0.91 -14.16
CA ASN A 203 20.38 1.10 -15.57
C ASN A 203 19.04 0.43 -15.90
N VAL A 204 18.30 1.01 -16.85
CA VAL A 204 17.16 0.39 -17.53
C VAL A 204 17.61 -0.09 -18.89
N THR A 205 17.21 -1.29 -19.29
CA THR A 205 17.46 -1.82 -20.65
C THR A 205 16.13 -2.00 -21.37
N TYR A 206 15.95 -1.25 -22.46
CA TYR A 206 14.86 -1.44 -23.40
C TYR A 206 15.25 -2.48 -24.44
N THR A 207 14.42 -3.50 -24.61
CA THR A 207 14.59 -4.56 -25.60
C THR A 207 13.50 -4.44 -26.66
N THR A 208 13.91 -4.14 -27.89
CA THR A 208 13.03 -4.11 -29.05
C THR A 208 13.15 -5.42 -29.82
N THR A 209 12.03 -6.03 -30.17
CA THR A 209 11.95 -7.16 -31.10
C THR A 209 11.26 -6.70 -32.36
N VAL A 210 11.89 -6.94 -33.52
CA VAL A 210 11.26 -6.76 -34.84
C VAL A 210 11.11 -8.12 -35.50
N THR A 211 9.92 -8.44 -35.98
CA THR A 211 9.61 -9.72 -36.65
C THR A 211 9.03 -9.44 -38.03
N ASN A 212 9.46 -10.17 -39.05
CA ASN A 212 8.87 -10.11 -40.37
C ASN A 212 7.86 -11.25 -40.57
N GLU A 213 6.56 -10.99 -40.56
CA GLU A 213 5.50 -11.99 -40.77
C GLU A 213 5.12 -12.17 -42.25
N GLY A 214 5.68 -11.36 -43.14
CA GLY A 214 5.41 -11.39 -44.57
C GLY A 214 6.52 -12.03 -45.42
N THR A 215 6.63 -11.57 -46.67
CA THR A 215 7.70 -11.99 -47.60
C THR A 215 9.08 -11.44 -47.17
N PRO A 216 10.22 -11.90 -47.74
CA PRO A 216 11.54 -11.38 -47.35
C PRO A 216 11.62 -9.84 -47.43
N ALA A 217 12.09 -9.20 -46.34
CA ALA A 217 12.29 -7.75 -46.23
C ALA A 217 13.77 -7.38 -46.46
N THR A 218 14.04 -6.19 -47.00
CA THR A 218 15.41 -5.67 -47.15
C THR A 218 15.56 -4.25 -46.59
N GLY A 219 16.78 -3.91 -46.17
CA GLY A 219 17.08 -2.59 -45.63
C GLY A 219 16.39 -2.30 -44.29
N VAL A 220 16.05 -3.34 -43.52
CA VAL A 220 15.38 -3.19 -42.23
C VAL A 220 16.25 -2.39 -41.28
N SER A 221 15.67 -1.32 -40.72
CA SER A 221 16.31 -0.43 -39.75
C SER A 221 15.30 -0.04 -38.67
N VAL A 222 15.75 -0.05 -37.42
CA VAL A 222 14.95 0.33 -36.25
C VAL A 222 15.53 1.60 -35.63
N ALA A 223 14.69 2.60 -35.40
CA ALA A 223 15.04 3.82 -34.68
C ALA A 223 14.31 3.86 -33.33
N THR A 224 15.06 3.84 -32.23
CA THR A 224 14.54 3.97 -30.87
C THR A 224 14.81 5.39 -30.37
N THR A 225 13.76 6.12 -30.03
CA THR A 225 13.82 7.48 -29.49
C THR A 225 13.49 7.47 -28.00
N LEU A 226 14.36 8.04 -27.19
CA LEU A 226 14.12 8.25 -25.76
C LEU A 226 13.48 9.61 -25.52
N SER A 227 12.41 9.65 -24.72
CA SER A 227 11.67 10.88 -24.40
C SER A 227 11.16 10.88 -22.97
N GLY A 228 10.72 12.04 -22.46
CA GLY A 228 10.27 12.20 -21.08
C GLY A 228 11.40 12.62 -20.13
N SER A 229 11.60 11.87 -19.05
CA SER A 229 12.64 12.16 -18.04
C SER A 229 14.06 12.03 -18.62
N ALA A 230 15.01 12.79 -18.07
CA ALA A 230 16.37 12.82 -18.58
C ALA A 230 17.11 11.51 -18.29
N ALA A 231 17.73 10.90 -19.30
CA ALA A 231 18.55 9.70 -19.17
C ALA A 231 19.81 9.79 -20.04
N THR A 232 20.85 9.07 -19.63
CA THR A 232 22.10 8.93 -20.40
C THR A 232 22.17 7.55 -21.05
N ILE A 233 22.50 7.48 -22.33
CA ILE A 233 22.63 6.22 -23.06
C ILE A 233 23.98 5.58 -22.68
N VAL A 234 23.94 4.36 -22.16
CA VAL A 234 25.11 3.58 -21.73
C VAL A 234 25.63 2.72 -22.87
N SER A 235 24.73 1.98 -23.54
CA SER A 235 25.09 1.07 -24.63
C SER A 235 23.92 0.77 -25.54
N SER A 236 24.21 0.40 -26.79
CA SER A 236 23.25 -0.11 -27.74
C SER A 236 23.83 -1.31 -28.52
N SER A 237 23.01 -2.32 -28.77
CA SER A 237 23.39 -3.50 -29.58
C SER A 237 22.19 -4.08 -30.31
N THR A 238 22.48 -4.86 -31.36
CA THR A 238 21.49 -5.58 -32.18
C THR A 238 21.98 -7.01 -32.42
N SER A 239 21.08 -7.97 -32.51
CA SER A 239 21.37 -9.38 -32.80
C SER A 239 21.91 -9.58 -34.22
N GLN A 240 21.59 -8.66 -35.13
CA GLN A 240 22.07 -8.64 -36.51
C GLN A 240 22.32 -7.20 -36.95
N GLY A 241 23.46 -6.97 -37.62
CA GLY A 241 23.86 -5.67 -38.14
C GLY A 241 24.59 -4.80 -37.11
N SER A 242 24.28 -3.50 -37.04
CA SER A 242 25.03 -2.55 -36.20
C SER A 242 24.17 -1.40 -35.70
N CYS A 243 24.49 -0.86 -34.51
CA CYS A 243 23.83 0.31 -33.94
C CYS A 243 24.72 1.55 -33.99
N SER A 244 24.09 2.71 -34.12
CA SER A 244 24.69 4.03 -34.02
C SER A 244 23.85 4.91 -33.11
N THR A 245 24.50 5.74 -32.31
CA THR A 245 23.84 6.56 -31.30
C THR A 245 24.01 8.04 -31.62
N SER A 246 22.89 8.75 -31.74
CA SER A 246 22.82 10.21 -31.86
C SER A 246 21.71 10.69 -30.93
N ALA A 247 22.05 10.88 -29.64
CA ALA A 247 21.08 11.18 -28.60
C ALA A 247 20.10 12.31 -29.01
N PRO A 248 18.78 12.15 -28.78
CA PRO A 248 18.12 11.09 -28.00
C PRO A 248 17.77 9.81 -28.79
N VAL A 249 18.26 9.64 -30.02
CA VAL A 249 17.88 8.54 -30.92
C VAL A 249 19.02 7.52 -31.04
N VAL A 250 18.67 6.23 -30.97
CA VAL A 250 19.52 5.10 -31.33
C VAL A 250 18.99 4.50 -32.62
N THR A 251 19.83 4.39 -33.65
CA THR A 251 19.45 3.78 -34.92
C THR A 251 20.27 2.53 -35.16
N CYS A 252 19.59 1.41 -35.37
CA CYS A 252 20.21 0.12 -35.61
C CYS A 252 19.79 -0.46 -36.96
N THR A 253 20.78 -0.76 -37.78
CA THR A 253 20.59 -1.44 -39.06
C THR A 253 20.52 -2.95 -38.82
N VAL A 254 19.46 -3.59 -39.30
CA VAL A 254 19.25 -5.06 -39.21
C VAL A 254 19.60 -5.72 -40.54
N GLY A 255 19.22 -5.09 -41.66
CA GLY A 255 19.54 -5.58 -43.01
C GLY A 255 18.39 -6.38 -43.64
N SER A 256 18.67 -7.59 -44.12
CA SER A 256 17.64 -8.44 -44.75
C SER A 256 17.04 -9.41 -43.75
N MET A 257 15.71 -9.56 -43.75
CA MET A 257 14.98 -10.48 -42.88
C MET A 257 14.18 -11.49 -43.70
N ALA A 258 14.35 -12.77 -43.42
CA ALA A 258 13.55 -13.84 -44.01
C ALA A 258 12.11 -13.82 -43.45
N PRO A 259 11.15 -14.50 -44.10
CA PRO A 259 9.82 -14.73 -43.53
C PRO A 259 9.91 -15.39 -42.16
N PHE A 260 9.12 -14.88 -41.22
CA PHE A 260 9.05 -15.28 -39.80
C PHE A 260 10.35 -15.15 -39.01
N ALA A 261 11.34 -14.42 -39.54
CA ALA A 261 12.58 -14.14 -38.80
C ALA A 261 12.38 -12.95 -37.85
N SER A 262 13.05 -13.00 -36.70
CA SER A 262 13.08 -11.91 -35.73
C SER A 262 14.51 -11.44 -35.47
N ALA A 263 14.67 -10.14 -35.21
CA ALA A 263 15.88 -9.54 -34.69
C ALA A 263 15.59 -8.80 -33.39
N THR A 264 16.56 -8.81 -32.46
CA THR A 264 16.43 -8.14 -31.16
C THR A 264 17.47 -7.04 -31.01
N LEU A 265 17.05 -5.95 -30.39
CA LEU A 265 17.87 -4.76 -30.16
C LEU A 265 17.75 -4.37 -28.70
N THR A 266 18.86 -3.94 -28.10
CA THR A 266 18.89 -3.52 -26.70
C THR A 266 19.47 -2.13 -26.58
N VAL A 267 18.77 -1.24 -25.87
CA VAL A 267 19.23 0.11 -25.52
C VAL A 267 19.26 0.22 -24.00
N THR A 268 20.46 0.33 -23.43
CA THR A 268 20.65 0.48 -21.98
C THR A 268 20.90 1.94 -21.64
N VAL A 269 20.19 2.46 -20.65
CA VAL A 269 20.26 3.86 -20.20
C VAL A 269 20.35 3.97 -18.68
N THR A 270 20.97 5.04 -18.18
CA THR A 270 20.95 5.43 -16.77
C THR A 270 20.02 6.63 -16.60
N PRO A 271 18.88 6.50 -15.90
CA PRO A 271 18.01 7.63 -15.58
C PRO A 271 18.72 8.65 -14.68
N THR A 272 18.58 9.93 -14.99
CA THR A 272 19.22 11.06 -14.28
C THR A 272 18.23 12.04 -13.67
N ALA A 273 16.94 11.90 -13.96
CA ALA A 273 15.86 12.69 -13.37
C ALA A 273 14.62 11.82 -13.17
N ALA A 274 13.80 12.18 -12.18
CA ALA A 274 12.53 11.53 -11.93
C ALA A 274 11.50 11.86 -13.03
N GLY A 275 10.47 11.02 -13.14
CA GLY A 275 9.39 11.13 -14.13
C GLY A 275 9.31 9.90 -15.02
N THR A 276 8.48 9.97 -16.06
CA THR A 276 8.30 8.86 -17.02
C THR A 276 9.37 8.93 -18.10
N LEU A 277 10.12 7.84 -18.29
CA LEU A 277 11.05 7.66 -19.39
C LEU A 277 10.41 6.73 -20.43
N THR A 278 10.25 7.19 -21.67
CA THR A 278 9.59 6.41 -22.73
C THR A 278 10.57 6.11 -23.86
N ALA A 279 10.65 4.85 -24.27
CA ALA A 279 11.40 4.39 -25.44
C ALA A 279 10.44 4.01 -26.56
N THR A 280 10.38 4.82 -27.62
CA THR A 280 9.57 4.54 -28.80
C THR A 280 10.45 3.99 -29.91
N SER A 281 10.17 2.78 -30.38
CA SER A 281 10.90 2.15 -31.48
C SER A 281 10.05 2.12 -32.75
N VAL A 282 10.65 2.53 -33.87
CA VAL A 282 10.01 2.55 -35.19
C VAL A 282 10.86 1.73 -36.15
N ALA A 283 10.29 0.71 -36.77
CA ALA A 283 10.90 -0.07 -37.84
C ALA A 283 10.63 0.56 -39.21
N SER A 284 11.54 0.32 -40.14
CA SER A 284 11.45 0.76 -41.54
C SER A 284 12.16 -0.26 -42.43
N LEU A 285 11.73 -0.36 -43.69
CA LEU A 285 12.30 -1.23 -44.71
C LEU A 285 12.30 -0.53 -46.08
N ASN A 286 12.93 -1.14 -47.09
CA ASN A 286 12.94 -0.60 -48.46
C ASN A 286 11.63 -0.86 -49.21
N GLU A 287 10.93 -1.94 -48.87
CA GLU A 287 9.66 -2.32 -49.46
C GLU A 287 8.48 -1.54 -48.82
N THR A 288 7.29 -1.66 -49.41
CA THR A 288 6.06 -1.23 -48.75
C THR A 288 5.64 -2.31 -47.77
N ASP A 289 5.51 -1.93 -46.50
CA ASP A 289 5.02 -2.82 -45.45
C ASP A 289 3.53 -3.17 -45.64
N ALA A 290 3.14 -4.41 -45.34
CA ALA A 290 1.76 -4.86 -45.42
C ALA A 290 0.86 -4.14 -44.41
N ASN A 291 1.38 -3.86 -43.21
CA ASN A 291 0.69 -3.16 -42.16
C ASN A 291 1.58 -2.12 -41.48
N ALA A 292 1.72 -0.92 -42.06
CA ALA A 292 2.54 0.15 -41.48
C ALA A 292 2.18 0.58 -40.03
N THR A 293 1.06 0.11 -39.45
CA THR A 293 0.61 0.50 -38.11
C THR A 293 1.25 -0.28 -36.95
N ASP A 294 1.77 -1.48 -37.20
CA ASP A 294 2.47 -2.31 -36.20
C ASP A 294 4.00 -2.15 -36.25
N ASN A 295 4.47 -1.25 -37.12
CA ASN A 295 5.88 -0.89 -37.26
C ASN A 295 6.38 0.02 -36.14
N THR A 296 5.54 0.38 -35.17
CA THR A 296 5.88 1.27 -34.06
C THR A 296 5.34 0.72 -32.76
N ASP A 297 6.18 0.69 -31.74
CA ASP A 297 5.77 0.38 -30.37
C ASP A 297 6.56 1.23 -29.36
N ALA A 298 6.02 1.42 -28.17
CA ALA A 298 6.62 2.25 -27.13
C ALA A 298 6.41 1.67 -25.75
N GLU A 299 7.48 1.65 -24.95
CA GLU A 299 7.43 1.22 -23.55
C GLU A 299 7.84 2.38 -22.63
N SER A 300 7.19 2.48 -21.47
CA SER A 300 7.41 3.56 -20.51
C SER A 300 7.82 3.03 -19.15
N THR A 301 8.93 3.54 -18.63
CA THR A 301 9.45 3.21 -17.31
C THR A 301 9.19 4.36 -16.34
N THR A 302 8.70 4.05 -15.15
CA THR A 302 8.53 5.01 -14.05
C THR A 302 9.86 5.22 -13.33
N VAL A 303 10.38 6.46 -13.34
CA VAL A 303 11.61 6.83 -12.62
C VAL A 303 11.25 7.61 -11.34
N ASN A 304 11.43 6.98 -10.19
CA ASN A 304 11.23 7.57 -8.87
C ASN A 304 12.37 8.54 -8.52
N PRO A 305 12.09 9.65 -7.82
CA PRO A 305 13.10 10.57 -7.33
C PRO A 305 14.05 9.90 -6.31
N ALA A 306 15.31 10.31 -6.30
CA ALA A 306 16.26 9.99 -5.24
C ALA A 306 16.21 11.10 -4.19
N GLY A 307 15.75 10.77 -2.99
CA GLY A 307 15.68 11.67 -1.84
C GLY A 307 15.88 10.90 -0.54
N ALA A 308 16.11 11.65 0.54
CA ALA A 308 16.00 11.11 1.88
C ALA A 308 14.53 11.04 2.27
N ASP A 309 14.18 10.20 3.24
CA ASP A 309 12.81 10.04 3.71
C ASP A 309 12.81 9.95 5.23
N VAL A 310 12.86 11.11 5.88
CA VAL A 310 12.98 11.23 7.32
C VAL A 310 11.58 11.23 7.93
N SER A 311 11.33 10.24 8.77
CA SER A 311 10.10 10.12 9.53
C SER A 311 10.37 10.25 11.03
N VAL A 312 9.34 10.66 11.77
CA VAL A 312 9.32 10.63 13.24
C VAL A 312 8.14 9.82 13.74
N ALA A 313 8.35 9.13 14.87
CA ALA A 313 7.29 8.50 15.64
C ALA A 313 7.50 8.82 17.12
N VAL A 314 6.47 9.34 17.79
CA VAL A 314 6.49 9.68 19.21
C VAL A 314 5.74 8.59 19.97
N SER A 315 6.32 8.15 21.08
CA SER A 315 5.65 7.31 22.07
C SER A 315 5.91 7.85 23.46
N ASP A 316 5.08 7.50 24.43
CA ASP A 316 5.22 7.89 25.82
C ASP A 316 5.42 6.70 26.76
N SER A 317 5.63 7.00 28.04
CA SER A 317 5.68 6.02 29.12
C SER A 317 4.26 5.58 29.51
N ALA A 318 4.04 5.16 30.76
CA ALA A 318 2.70 4.78 31.21
C ALA A 318 1.70 5.95 31.02
N ASP A 319 0.59 5.65 30.34
CA ASP A 319 -0.59 6.50 30.18
C ASP A 319 -1.82 5.73 30.71
N PRO A 320 -2.57 6.27 31.69
CA PRO A 320 -2.37 7.56 32.38
C PRO A 320 -1.26 7.53 33.45
N ILE A 321 -0.82 8.71 33.87
CA ILE A 321 0.13 8.92 34.99
C ILE A 321 -0.50 9.80 36.10
N ALA A 322 -0.13 9.56 37.35
CA ALA A 322 -0.57 10.38 38.48
C ALA A 322 0.32 11.62 38.66
N LEU A 323 -0.29 12.76 39.00
CA LEU A 323 0.45 13.95 39.43
C LEU A 323 1.22 13.66 40.73
N GLY A 324 2.47 14.15 40.85
CA GLY A 324 3.37 13.82 41.96
C GLY A 324 3.98 12.40 41.90
N GLY A 325 3.61 11.60 40.90
CA GLY A 325 4.14 10.25 40.69
C GLY A 325 5.48 10.22 39.92
N ALA A 326 5.68 9.16 39.15
CA ALA A 326 6.89 9.00 38.33
C ALA A 326 7.01 10.11 37.25
N ASN A 327 8.24 10.33 36.76
CA ASN A 327 8.45 11.20 35.61
C ASN A 327 7.84 10.61 34.33
N LEU A 328 7.25 11.47 33.51
CA LEU A 328 6.75 11.16 32.18
C LEU A 328 7.90 11.17 31.18
N THR A 329 8.02 10.13 30.35
CA THR A 329 9.08 10.02 29.34
C THR A 329 8.50 9.89 27.94
N TYR A 330 8.83 10.84 27.07
CA TYR A 330 8.55 10.76 25.63
C TYR A 330 9.78 10.24 24.89
N THR A 331 9.58 9.25 24.03
CA THR A 331 10.60 8.73 23.12
C THR A 331 10.22 9.08 21.69
N VAL A 332 11.10 9.78 20.98
CA VAL A 332 10.96 10.08 19.55
C VAL A 332 11.91 9.19 18.78
N ALA A 333 11.39 8.28 17.97
CA ALA A 333 12.15 7.56 16.97
C ALA A 333 12.25 8.40 15.71
N VAL A 334 13.46 8.53 15.16
CA VAL A 334 13.74 9.26 13.91
C VAL A 334 14.36 8.28 12.93
N ALA A 335 13.84 8.15 11.71
CA ALA A 335 14.35 7.18 10.75
C ALA A 335 14.43 7.74 9.34
N ASN A 336 15.51 7.43 8.62
CA ASN A 336 15.62 7.62 7.18
C ASN A 336 15.31 6.29 6.47
N ALA A 337 14.06 5.81 6.57
CA ALA A 337 13.74 4.40 6.35
C ALA A 337 13.48 4.04 4.87
N SER A 338 12.81 4.90 4.13
CA SER A 338 12.34 4.64 2.75
C SER A 338 13.10 5.44 1.69
N GLY A 339 14.04 6.29 2.11
CA GLY A 339 14.95 7.02 1.24
C GLY A 339 16.08 6.11 0.75
N VAL A 340 16.43 6.25 -0.53
CA VAL A 340 17.65 5.64 -1.09
C VAL A 340 18.88 6.53 -0.92
N ALA A 341 18.70 7.77 -0.44
CA ALA A 341 19.75 8.74 -0.19
C ALA A 341 19.96 8.98 1.32
N ASN A 342 21.15 9.45 1.67
CA ASN A 342 21.47 9.85 3.03
C ASN A 342 20.83 11.22 3.33
N ALA A 343 20.28 11.38 4.53
CA ALA A 343 19.82 12.67 5.05
C ALA A 343 20.97 13.37 5.77
N THR A 344 21.10 14.69 5.61
CA THR A 344 22.06 15.52 6.32
C THR A 344 21.39 16.68 7.03
N GLY A 345 22.01 17.14 8.12
CA GLY A 345 21.47 18.24 8.91
C GLY A 345 20.14 17.90 9.59
N VAL A 346 19.89 16.62 9.86
CA VAL A 346 18.65 16.17 10.52
C VAL A 346 18.55 16.83 11.89
N SER A 347 17.45 17.54 12.12
CA SER A 347 17.16 18.22 13.38
C SER A 347 15.69 18.02 13.73
N VAL A 348 15.41 17.67 14.98
CA VAL A 348 14.06 17.43 15.49
C VAL A 348 13.75 18.42 16.60
N ALA A 349 12.60 19.08 16.49
CA ALA A 349 12.05 19.94 17.54
C ALA A 349 10.83 19.24 18.17
N THR A 350 10.91 18.93 19.45
CA THR A 350 9.82 18.38 20.25
C THR A 350 9.25 19.47 21.14
N THR A 351 7.98 19.84 20.93
CA THR A 351 7.29 20.88 21.70
C THR A 351 6.25 20.25 22.60
N LEU A 352 6.28 20.62 23.89
CA LEU A 352 5.35 20.16 24.90
C LEU A 352 4.22 21.19 25.07
N THR A 353 2.98 20.74 25.04
CA THR A 353 1.79 21.62 25.17
C THR A 353 0.73 20.98 26.08
N GLY A 354 -0.21 21.79 26.58
CA GLY A 354 -1.27 21.32 27.47
C GLY A 354 -0.95 21.59 28.93
N ALA A 355 -1.06 20.58 29.79
CA ALA A 355 -0.76 20.69 31.21
C ALA A 355 0.72 21.07 31.45
N SER A 356 0.97 21.84 32.50
CA SER A 356 2.31 22.33 32.84
C SER A 356 3.23 21.17 33.19
N VAL A 357 4.45 21.17 32.64
CA VAL A 357 5.50 20.19 32.94
C VAL A 357 6.84 20.88 33.10
N ALA A 358 7.70 20.33 33.96
CA ALA A 358 9.10 20.72 34.07
C ALA A 358 9.97 19.72 33.29
N ILE A 359 10.83 20.20 32.41
CA ILE A 359 11.74 19.33 31.65
C ILE A 359 12.90 18.92 32.55
N VAL A 360 13.03 17.62 32.81
CA VAL A 360 14.08 17.04 33.67
C VAL A 360 15.33 16.75 32.85
N SER A 361 15.18 16.11 31.69
CA SER A 361 16.31 15.79 30.82
C SER A 361 15.90 15.63 29.36
N SER A 362 16.87 15.83 28.46
CA SER A 362 16.74 15.57 27.03
C SER A 362 18.02 14.90 26.52
N THR A 363 17.90 13.70 25.98
CA THR A 363 19.04 12.91 25.47
C THR A 363 18.75 12.37 24.08
N THR A 364 19.80 12.08 23.33
CA THR A 364 19.68 11.47 21.99
C THR A 364 20.76 10.42 21.77
N SER A 365 20.46 9.40 20.98
CA SER A 365 21.42 8.33 20.64
C SER A 365 22.57 8.81 19.74
N GLN A 366 22.38 9.91 19.02
CA GLN A 366 23.44 10.56 18.24
C GLN A 366 23.23 12.07 18.15
N GLY A 367 24.32 12.82 18.16
CA GLY A 367 24.28 14.28 18.11
C GLY A 367 24.08 14.90 19.50
N SER A 368 23.26 15.95 19.59
CA SER A 368 23.08 16.70 20.85
C SER A 368 21.71 17.35 20.95
N CYS A 369 21.21 17.50 22.18
CA CYS A 369 19.97 18.21 22.47
C CYS A 369 20.22 19.52 23.21
N SER A 370 19.34 20.49 22.99
CA SER A 370 19.27 21.76 23.70
C SER A 370 17.83 22.04 24.11
N THR A 371 17.64 22.55 25.32
CA THR A 371 16.31 22.81 25.88
C THR A 371 16.05 24.30 25.96
N SER A 372 14.96 24.74 25.35
CA SER A 372 14.41 26.09 25.47
C SER A 372 12.90 25.93 25.68
N ALA A 373 12.49 25.71 26.93
CA ALA A 373 11.11 25.39 27.30
C ALA A 373 10.09 26.33 26.61
N PRO A 374 9.00 25.80 26.03
CA PRO A 374 8.52 24.41 26.12
C PRO A 374 9.08 23.45 25.04
N THR A 375 10.10 23.87 24.28
CA THR A 375 10.63 23.09 23.15
C THR A 375 12.02 22.51 23.47
N VAL A 376 12.21 21.23 23.13
CA VAL A 376 13.51 20.56 23.06
C VAL A 376 13.92 20.46 21.60
N THR A 377 15.12 20.93 21.26
CA THR A 377 15.67 20.81 19.89
C THR A 377 16.90 19.93 19.91
N CYS A 378 16.87 18.83 19.16
CA CYS A 378 17.95 17.87 19.03
C CYS A 378 18.52 17.87 17.61
N THR A 379 19.81 18.13 17.50
CA THR A 379 20.58 18.02 16.24
C THR A 379 21.11 16.61 16.11
N ILE A 380 20.52 15.83 15.19
CA ILE A 380 20.83 14.41 14.96
C ILE A 380 22.01 14.27 13.97
N GLY A 381 22.14 15.19 13.03
CA GLY A 381 23.24 15.21 12.06
C GLY A 381 22.93 14.39 10.80
N ALA A 382 23.86 13.54 10.37
CA ALA A 382 23.66 12.72 9.18
C ALA A 382 23.00 11.37 9.54
N LEU A 383 22.02 10.96 8.74
CA LEU A 383 21.39 9.63 8.81
C LEU A 383 21.52 8.95 7.44
N ASN A 384 22.25 7.83 7.42
CA ASN A 384 22.37 7.04 6.20
C ASN A 384 21.01 6.43 5.81
N ALA A 385 20.86 6.05 4.54
CA ALA A 385 19.69 5.31 4.08
C ALA A 385 19.48 4.04 4.94
N GLY A 386 18.28 3.87 5.48
CA GLY A 386 17.88 2.79 6.39
C GLY A 386 18.34 2.96 7.85
N ALA A 387 19.00 4.06 8.22
CA ALA A 387 19.44 4.31 9.60
C ALA A 387 18.38 5.07 10.41
N GLY A 388 18.49 5.01 11.74
CA GLY A 388 17.64 5.76 12.65
C GLY A 388 18.36 6.19 13.94
N ALA A 389 17.74 7.13 14.64
CA ALA A 389 18.17 7.67 15.92
C ALA A 389 16.98 7.74 16.88
N THR A 390 17.27 7.91 18.17
CA THR A 390 16.25 8.07 19.20
C THR A 390 16.52 9.32 20.02
N ILE A 391 15.45 9.99 20.44
CA ILE A 391 15.47 11.10 21.39
C ILE A 391 14.59 10.70 22.57
N THR A 392 15.06 10.96 23.78
CA THR A 392 14.31 10.73 25.01
C THR A 392 14.18 12.06 25.75
N VAL A 393 12.94 12.48 26.01
CA VAL A 393 12.59 13.68 26.77
C VAL A 393 11.85 13.25 28.04
N THR A 394 12.44 13.53 29.20
CA THR A 394 11.84 13.20 30.50
C THR A 394 11.36 14.49 31.15
N VAL A 395 10.12 14.48 31.65
CA VAL A 395 9.45 15.62 32.26
C VAL A 395 8.75 15.23 33.56
N THR A 396 8.64 16.18 34.48
CA THR A 396 7.83 16.03 35.70
C THR A 396 6.53 16.81 35.51
N PRO A 397 5.36 16.15 35.56
CA PRO A 397 4.08 16.85 35.54
C PRO A 397 3.94 17.81 36.71
N ALA A 398 3.44 19.02 36.45
CA ALA A 398 3.20 20.06 37.47
C ALA A 398 1.72 20.45 37.57
N ALA A 399 0.86 19.88 36.72
CA ALA A 399 -0.59 20.06 36.79
C ALA A 399 -1.31 18.85 36.19
N THR A 400 -2.56 18.63 36.60
CA THR A 400 -3.44 17.63 35.95
C THR A 400 -3.88 18.10 34.57
N GLY A 401 -4.29 17.14 33.74
CA GLY A 401 -4.72 17.38 32.37
C GLY A 401 -3.88 16.62 31.35
N THR A 402 -4.04 16.95 30.08
CA THR A 402 -3.32 16.26 28.99
C THR A 402 -2.04 17.02 28.66
N VAL A 403 -0.92 16.30 28.57
CA VAL A 403 0.34 16.78 28.00
C VAL A 403 0.49 16.18 26.62
N THR A 404 0.76 17.01 25.61
CA THR A 404 1.01 16.54 24.23
C THR A 404 2.43 16.91 23.82
N ALA A 405 3.21 15.91 23.38
CA ALA A 405 4.53 16.08 22.80
C ALA A 405 4.44 15.97 21.28
N THR A 406 4.65 17.08 20.58
CA THR A 406 4.69 17.12 19.11
C THR A 406 6.14 17.22 18.64
N ALA A 407 6.61 16.21 17.90
CA ALA A 407 7.93 16.20 17.28
C ALA A 407 7.83 16.58 15.80
N VAL A 408 8.75 17.45 15.35
CA VAL A 408 8.86 17.88 13.95
C VAL A 408 10.31 17.73 13.50
N ALA A 409 10.55 16.94 12.46
CA ALA A 409 11.86 16.77 11.84
C ALA A 409 12.08 17.74 10.66
N THR A 410 13.35 18.06 10.44
CA THR A 410 13.84 18.84 9.30
C THR A 410 15.17 18.27 8.82
N LEU A 411 15.50 18.46 7.55
CA LEU A 411 16.73 18.01 6.89
C LEU A 411 17.12 18.99 5.76
N ASN A 412 18.31 18.82 5.19
CA ASN A 412 18.80 19.68 4.10
C ASN A 412 18.30 19.25 2.71
N GLU A 413 17.98 17.97 2.55
CA GLU A 413 17.53 17.39 1.30
C GLU A 413 16.02 17.54 1.10
N THR A 414 15.54 17.29 -0.13
CA THR A 414 14.10 17.09 -0.34
C THR A 414 13.68 15.78 0.29
N ASP A 415 12.73 15.87 1.20
CA ASP A 415 12.09 14.71 1.80
C ASP A 415 11.09 14.09 0.81
N LEU A 416 11.10 12.76 0.70
CA LEU A 416 10.18 12.02 -0.17
C LEU A 416 8.75 11.98 0.38
N ASN A 417 8.59 12.03 1.71
CA ASN A 417 7.32 12.07 2.41
C ASN A 417 7.32 13.12 3.53
N GLY A 418 7.16 14.39 3.17
CA GLY A 418 7.04 15.47 4.16
C GLY A 418 5.91 15.32 5.20
N SER A 419 4.99 14.36 5.06
CA SER A 419 3.88 14.15 5.99
C SER A 419 4.22 13.32 7.22
N ASP A 420 5.25 12.47 7.17
CA ASP A 420 5.71 11.67 8.32
C ASP A 420 6.84 12.35 9.11
N ASN A 421 7.22 13.56 8.69
CA ASN A 421 8.14 14.43 9.40
C ASN A 421 7.53 15.07 10.67
N THR A 422 6.28 14.77 11.00
CA THR A 422 5.61 15.27 12.21
C THR A 422 4.77 14.17 12.83
N ASP A 423 4.92 14.00 14.14
CA ASP A 423 4.08 13.10 14.93
C ASP A 423 3.87 13.66 16.33
N ALA A 424 2.78 13.26 16.99
CA ALA A 424 2.43 13.76 18.31
C ALA A 424 1.79 12.67 19.18
N GLU A 425 2.22 12.60 20.44
CA GLU A 425 1.66 11.69 21.44
C GLU A 425 1.12 12.48 22.64
N SER A 426 0.03 12.01 23.24
CA SER A 426 -0.64 12.69 24.35
C SER A 426 -0.80 11.78 25.55
N THR A 427 -0.39 12.27 26.73
CA THR A 427 -0.47 11.55 27.99
C THR A 427 -1.44 12.25 28.93
N THR A 428 -2.26 11.50 29.64
CA THR A 428 -3.19 12.04 30.64
C THR A 428 -2.55 12.01 32.03
N VAL A 429 -2.45 13.18 32.66
CA VAL A 429 -2.06 13.36 34.06
C VAL A 429 -3.31 13.45 34.91
N ASN A 430 -3.54 12.47 35.78
CA ASN A 430 -4.74 12.36 36.60
C ASN A 430 -4.51 12.80 38.06
N ASN A 431 -5.61 13.10 38.74
CA ASN A 431 -5.67 13.29 40.18
C ASN A 431 -6.03 11.95 40.83
N SER A 432 -5.06 11.04 40.95
CA SER A 432 -5.32 9.67 41.42
C SER A 432 -5.74 9.60 42.90
N LEU A 433 -5.39 10.60 43.71
CA LEU A 433 -5.77 10.69 45.12
C LEU A 433 -7.14 11.37 45.33
N GLY A 434 -7.74 11.92 44.26
CA GLY A 434 -9.05 12.58 44.34
C GLY A 434 -9.04 13.91 45.10
N CYS A 435 -7.87 14.55 45.23
CA CYS A 435 -7.68 15.79 45.97
C CYS A 435 -8.69 16.88 45.54
N SER A 436 -9.45 17.44 46.49
CA SER A 436 -10.25 18.64 46.27
C SER A 436 -9.36 19.88 46.12
N ILE A 437 -8.22 19.89 46.79
CA ILE A 437 -7.21 20.95 46.76
C ILE A 437 -5.86 20.31 46.43
N LEU A 438 -5.16 20.89 45.46
CA LEU A 438 -3.95 20.31 44.88
C LEU A 438 -2.86 21.39 44.79
N GLY A 439 -1.74 21.14 45.45
CA GLY A 439 -0.51 21.90 45.32
C GLY A 439 0.26 21.55 44.05
N THR A 440 1.55 21.80 44.08
CA THR A 440 2.52 21.65 43.01
C THR A 440 3.76 20.91 43.53
N ASN A 441 4.80 20.73 42.71
CA ASN A 441 6.06 20.15 43.20
C ASN A 441 7.00 21.22 43.81
N GLY A 442 6.48 22.38 44.18
CA GLY A 442 7.23 23.41 44.90
C GLY A 442 6.43 23.91 46.08
N ASN A 443 7.06 24.69 46.94
CA ASN A 443 6.46 25.16 48.19
C ASN A 443 5.14 25.90 48.01
N ASP A 444 4.08 25.35 48.58
CA ASP A 444 2.71 25.84 48.47
C ASP A 444 2.12 26.30 49.82
N THR A 445 1.02 27.02 49.74
CA THR A 445 0.20 27.38 50.91
C THR A 445 -1.25 27.01 50.60
N LEU A 446 -1.78 26.01 51.29
CA LEU A 446 -3.05 25.37 51.02
C LEU A 446 -4.02 25.54 52.20
N ASN A 447 -5.32 25.74 51.90
CA ASN A 447 -6.37 25.92 52.92
C ASN A 447 -7.68 25.25 52.47
N GLY A 448 -8.18 24.28 53.26
CA GLY A 448 -9.46 23.58 53.04
C GLY A 448 -10.69 24.43 53.36
N GLY A 449 -10.65 25.07 54.52
CA GLY A 449 -11.61 26.10 54.90
C GLY A 449 -12.84 25.52 55.59
N ASN A 450 -13.92 25.23 54.86
CA ASN A 450 -15.10 24.59 55.44
C ASN A 450 -15.54 23.43 54.55
N GLY A 451 -15.86 22.30 55.18
CA GLY A 451 -16.28 21.08 54.49
C GLY A 451 -15.24 19.99 54.68
N ASN A 452 -15.53 18.81 54.15
CA ASN A 452 -14.59 17.71 54.18
C ASN A 452 -13.74 17.78 52.91
N ASP A 453 -12.46 18.09 53.06
CA ASP A 453 -11.52 18.31 51.98
C ASP A 453 -10.53 17.16 51.85
N VAL A 454 -10.02 16.96 50.63
CA VAL A 454 -8.85 16.12 50.37
C VAL A 454 -7.76 17.02 49.84
N ILE A 455 -6.76 17.32 50.68
CA ILE A 455 -5.69 18.26 50.37
C ILE A 455 -4.43 17.48 50.04
N CYS A 456 -3.76 17.83 48.95
CA CYS A 456 -2.50 17.21 48.53
C CYS A 456 -1.46 18.29 48.23
N GLY A 457 -0.45 18.43 49.09
CA GLY A 457 0.70 19.32 48.92
C GLY A 457 1.55 18.96 47.70
N LEU A 458 1.76 17.66 47.53
CA LEU A 458 2.57 17.01 46.50
C LEU A 458 4.04 17.05 46.82
N GLY A 459 4.79 18.11 46.51
CA GLY A 459 6.20 18.13 46.87
C GLY A 459 6.74 19.53 47.00
N GLY A 460 7.86 19.68 47.70
CA GLY A 460 8.27 20.99 48.20
C GLY A 460 7.84 21.17 49.65
N ASN A 461 8.28 22.25 50.29
CA ASN A 461 7.98 22.51 51.69
C ASN A 461 6.66 23.28 51.79
N ASP A 462 5.60 22.63 52.21
CA ASP A 462 4.25 23.14 52.14
C ASP A 462 3.74 23.66 53.49
N THR A 463 2.80 24.60 53.43
CA THR A 463 2.02 25.02 54.60
C THR A 463 0.56 24.69 54.35
N ILE A 464 -0.02 23.78 55.13
CA ILE A 464 -1.34 23.21 54.89
C ILE A 464 -2.24 23.41 56.11
N ASN A 465 -3.44 23.94 55.88
CA ASN A 465 -4.48 24.05 56.92
C ASN A 465 -5.77 23.38 56.42
N GLY A 466 -6.26 22.34 57.10
CA GLY A 466 -7.51 21.65 56.79
C GLY A 466 -8.72 22.55 57.03
N GLY A 467 -8.88 23.01 58.27
CA GLY A 467 -9.81 24.08 58.62
C GLY A 467 -10.99 23.58 59.45
N ASN A 468 -12.17 23.40 58.84
CA ASN A 468 -13.33 22.83 59.52
C ASN A 468 -13.92 21.71 58.69
N GLY A 469 -14.16 20.56 59.31
CA GLY A 469 -14.71 19.38 58.64
C GLY A 469 -13.74 18.22 58.79
N THR A 470 -14.16 17.03 58.38
CA THR A 470 -13.26 15.86 58.43
C THR A 470 -12.43 15.84 57.16
N ASP A 471 -11.18 16.22 57.27
CA ASP A 471 -10.24 16.40 56.18
C ASP A 471 -9.30 15.21 56.02
N THR A 472 -8.81 15.02 54.80
CA THR A 472 -7.70 14.09 54.51
C THR A 472 -6.57 14.88 53.87
N ILE A 473 -5.45 14.96 54.56
CA ILE A 473 -4.31 15.78 54.17
C ILE A 473 -3.13 14.88 53.79
N TYR A 474 -2.54 15.13 52.63
CA TYR A 474 -1.28 14.54 52.17
C TYR A 474 -0.27 15.67 51.99
N GLY A 475 0.78 15.76 52.83
CA GLY A 475 1.87 16.73 52.66
C GLY A 475 2.68 16.39 51.40
N GLY A 476 3.33 15.24 51.43
CA GLY A 476 4.16 14.72 50.34
C GLY A 476 5.64 14.81 50.69
N PRO A 477 6.56 14.83 49.69
CA PRO A 477 7.97 15.03 49.99
C PRO A 477 8.33 16.51 50.20
N GLY A 478 8.95 16.83 51.33
CA GLY A 478 9.33 18.19 51.69
C GLY A 478 9.38 18.34 53.20
N VAL A 479 9.73 19.51 53.72
CA VAL A 479 9.49 19.83 55.14
C VAL A 479 8.20 20.61 55.23
N ASP A 480 7.15 19.97 55.74
CA ASP A 480 5.79 20.48 55.73
C ASP A 480 5.34 20.99 57.11
N ASP A 481 4.45 21.98 57.09
CA ASP A 481 3.79 22.57 58.28
C ASP A 481 2.28 22.38 58.12
N ILE A 482 1.72 21.43 58.87
CA ILE A 482 0.36 20.91 58.67
C ILE A 482 -0.50 21.13 59.93
N ASP A 483 -1.66 21.74 59.75
CA ASP A 483 -2.70 21.96 60.76
C ASP A 483 -4.01 21.32 60.27
N GLY A 484 -4.49 20.26 60.94
CA GLY A 484 -5.76 19.58 60.61
C GLY A 484 -6.94 20.51 60.83
N GLY A 485 -7.05 21.04 62.06
CA GLY A 485 -7.93 22.16 62.38
C GLY A 485 -9.04 21.75 63.33
N ASN A 486 -10.26 21.55 62.81
CA ASN A 486 -11.40 21.14 63.63
C ASN A 486 -12.08 19.94 63.00
N ASN A 487 -12.53 19.02 63.87
CA ASN A 487 -13.15 17.73 63.54
C ASN A 487 -12.12 16.67 63.20
N ASP A 488 -12.57 15.41 63.29
CA ASP A 488 -11.74 14.23 63.11
C ASP A 488 -11.05 14.25 61.73
N ASP A 489 -9.73 14.40 61.71
CA ASP A 489 -8.90 14.55 60.51
C ASP A 489 -7.99 13.32 60.29
N THR A 490 -7.52 13.15 59.06
CA THR A 490 -6.50 12.15 58.71
C THR A 490 -5.34 12.80 57.97
N ILE A 491 -4.16 12.77 58.56
CA ILE A 491 -2.97 13.48 58.07
C ILE A 491 -1.87 12.46 57.72
N TYR A 492 -1.34 12.57 56.50
CA TYR A 492 -0.14 11.87 56.04
C TYR A 492 0.91 12.94 55.67
N ALA A 493 1.90 13.20 56.52
CA ALA A 493 2.88 14.24 56.24
C ALA A 493 3.82 13.84 55.10
N GLY A 494 4.39 12.63 55.15
CA GLY A 494 5.05 12.04 53.99
C GLY A 494 6.53 11.81 54.23
N SER A 495 7.40 12.53 53.53
CA SER A 495 8.84 12.37 53.75
C SER A 495 9.49 13.72 53.94
N GLY A 496 10.23 13.90 55.03
CA GLY A 496 10.57 15.22 55.50
C GLY A 496 10.83 15.23 56.99
N ASN A 497 11.16 16.39 57.52
CA ASN A 497 11.15 16.60 58.97
C ASN A 497 9.99 17.55 59.24
N ASP A 498 8.81 17.00 59.43
CA ASP A 498 7.54 17.71 59.32
C ASP A 498 7.07 18.23 60.68
N ILE A 499 6.19 19.24 60.64
CA ILE A 499 5.54 19.82 61.82
C ILE A 499 4.04 19.63 61.64
N ILE A 500 3.39 18.93 62.59
CA ILE A 500 1.98 18.54 62.45
C ILE A 500 1.20 18.83 63.73
N ASP A 501 0.04 19.47 63.60
CA ASP A 501 -0.97 19.66 64.65
C ASP A 501 -2.31 19.10 64.14
N GLY A 502 -2.85 18.07 64.80
CA GLY A 502 -4.16 17.49 64.44
C GLY A 502 -5.29 18.49 64.69
N GLY A 503 -5.22 19.20 65.82
CA GLY A 503 -6.09 20.32 66.12
C GLY A 503 -7.18 19.98 67.12
N ASN A 504 -8.41 19.74 66.68
CA ASN A 504 -9.52 19.41 67.58
C ASN A 504 -10.32 18.22 67.09
N ALA A 505 -10.84 17.45 68.04
CA ALA A 505 -11.50 16.16 67.90
C ALA A 505 -10.49 15.01 67.68
N ASP A 506 -11.00 13.83 67.35
CA ASP A 506 -10.19 12.60 67.37
C ASP A 506 -9.48 12.44 66.02
N ASP A 507 -8.17 12.65 65.99
CA ASP A 507 -7.36 12.73 64.77
C ASP A 507 -6.49 11.50 64.54
N VAL A 508 -6.10 11.28 63.27
CA VAL A 508 -5.15 10.22 62.88
C VAL A 508 -4.00 10.83 62.09
N ILE A 509 -2.79 10.72 62.63
CA ILE A 509 -1.58 11.36 62.10
C ILE A 509 -0.52 10.32 61.78
N TYR A 510 0.02 10.37 60.57
CA TYR A 510 1.19 9.61 60.13
C TYR A 510 2.31 10.60 59.75
N GLY A 511 3.42 10.59 60.48
CA GLY A 511 4.61 11.42 60.22
C GLY A 511 5.29 10.99 58.94
N GLY A 512 5.79 9.76 58.92
CA GLY A 512 6.31 9.11 57.72
C GLY A 512 7.82 8.94 57.80
N ASP A 513 8.56 9.37 56.77
CA ASP A 513 10.02 9.26 56.74
C ASP A 513 10.67 10.58 57.18
N GLY A 514 11.42 10.59 58.29
CA GLY A 514 12.31 11.67 58.73
C GLY A 514 12.10 12.02 60.20
N ASP A 515 12.72 13.09 60.71
CA ASP A 515 12.57 13.44 62.14
C ASP A 515 11.40 14.41 62.31
N ASP A 516 10.23 13.91 62.70
CA ASP A 516 8.97 14.65 62.73
C ASP A 516 8.62 15.21 64.12
N ALA A 517 7.84 16.30 64.15
CA ALA A 517 7.30 16.88 65.38
C ALA A 517 5.77 16.97 65.27
N MET A 518 5.06 16.14 66.04
CA MET A 518 3.62 15.94 65.91
C MET A 518 2.87 16.17 67.22
N GLY A 519 1.64 16.69 67.10
CA GLY A 519 0.72 16.93 68.20
C GLY A 519 -0.68 16.49 67.79
N GLY A 520 -1.33 15.65 68.59
CA GLY A 520 -2.71 15.21 68.30
C GLY A 520 -3.69 16.37 68.42
N GLY A 521 -3.54 17.14 69.49
CA GLY A 521 -4.43 18.28 69.74
C GLY A 521 -5.48 17.89 70.76
N ASN A 522 -6.67 18.48 70.66
CA ASN A 522 -7.74 18.17 71.61
C ASN A 522 -8.51 16.93 71.15
N GLY A 523 -8.42 15.77 71.79
CA GLY A 523 -9.12 14.60 71.28
C GLY A 523 -8.64 13.31 71.89
N ALA A 524 -9.12 12.18 71.39
CA ALA A 524 -8.44 10.90 71.57
C ALA A 524 -7.77 10.52 70.25
N ASP A 525 -6.47 10.79 70.16
CA ASP A 525 -5.76 10.84 68.89
C ASP A 525 -4.92 9.58 68.64
N TYR A 526 -4.60 9.33 67.37
CA TYR A 526 -3.68 8.29 66.94
C TYR A 526 -2.50 8.90 66.21
N LEU A 527 -1.31 8.83 66.80
CA LEU A 527 -0.07 9.36 66.24
C LEU A 527 0.87 8.21 65.90
N TYR A 528 1.39 8.22 64.68
CA TYR A 528 2.37 7.25 64.18
C TYR A 528 3.59 8.01 63.63
N GLY A 529 4.71 8.01 64.37
CA GLY A 529 5.98 8.64 63.92
C GLY A 529 6.51 7.98 62.65
N GLU A 530 6.46 6.66 62.61
CA GLU A 530 7.02 5.84 61.54
C GLU A 530 8.56 5.88 61.55
N ASN A 531 9.26 6.18 60.45
CA ASN A 531 10.71 6.08 60.40
C ASN A 531 11.35 7.41 60.77
N GLY A 532 12.02 7.52 61.91
CA GLY A 532 12.48 8.84 62.32
C GLY A 532 13.26 8.88 63.61
N ASN A 533 13.53 10.07 64.11
CA ASN A 533 13.64 10.29 65.55
C ASN A 533 12.57 11.33 65.86
N ASP A 534 11.42 10.86 66.31
CA ASP A 534 10.20 11.65 66.29
C ASP A 534 9.90 12.25 67.65
N THR A 535 9.23 13.40 67.66
CA THR A 535 8.72 14.03 68.87
C THR A 535 7.20 14.06 68.81
N ASN A 536 6.55 13.26 69.65
CA ASN A 536 5.10 13.03 69.60
C ASN A 536 4.43 13.49 70.88
N TYR A 537 3.53 14.45 70.75
CA TYR A 537 2.72 14.99 71.83
C TYR A 537 1.28 14.51 71.65
N GLY A 538 0.67 13.90 72.68
CA GLY A 538 -0.76 13.52 72.63
C GLY A 538 -1.63 14.73 72.33
N GLU A 539 -1.35 15.83 73.02
CA GLU A 539 -1.95 17.14 72.76
C GLU A 539 -1.12 17.96 71.75
N THR A 540 -1.48 19.22 71.49
CA THR A 540 -0.75 20.09 70.54
C THR A 540 0.74 20.32 70.89
N LEU A 541 1.60 20.54 69.88
CA LEU A 541 2.98 21.00 70.04
C LEU A 541 3.07 22.26 70.92
N LEU A 542 3.91 22.18 71.96
CA LEU A 542 4.33 23.25 72.88
C LEU A 542 4.04 24.70 72.42
N GLY A 543 2.95 25.34 72.91
CA GLY A 543 2.78 26.78 72.66
C GLY A 543 1.50 27.51 73.08
N SER A 544 0.31 26.92 73.02
CA SER A 544 -0.94 27.57 73.43
C SER A 544 -1.20 27.47 74.94
N LEU A 545 -1.83 28.50 75.50
CA LEU A 545 -2.26 28.51 76.91
C LEU A 545 -3.56 27.72 77.16
N LEU A 546 -4.09 27.04 76.13
CA LEU A 546 -5.42 26.42 76.14
C LEU A 546 -5.43 24.94 76.60
N TYR A 547 -4.27 24.28 76.66
CA TYR A 547 -4.08 22.83 76.87
C TYR A 547 -4.32 22.30 78.29
N LEU A 548 -4.79 23.13 79.22
CA LEU A 548 -4.89 22.73 80.64
C LEU A 548 -6.19 21.97 80.96
N PHE A 549 -7.01 21.64 79.96
CA PHE A 549 -8.33 21.04 80.15
C PHE A 549 -8.63 19.83 79.30
N ASP A 550 -7.79 19.51 78.32
CA ASP A 550 -7.94 18.24 77.63
C ASP A 550 -7.39 17.10 78.48
N ASN A 551 -7.99 15.94 78.32
CA ASN A 551 -7.65 14.67 78.96
C ASN A 551 -7.95 13.58 77.92
N GLY A 552 -7.33 13.72 76.75
CA GLY A 552 -7.41 12.78 75.66
C GLY A 552 -7.10 11.36 76.10
N ALA A 553 -7.38 10.37 75.27
CA ALA A 553 -6.90 9.03 75.53
C ALA A 553 -6.12 8.60 74.30
N ASP A 554 -4.88 9.07 74.25
CA ASP A 554 -4.13 9.10 73.02
C ASP A 554 -3.39 7.80 72.81
N HIS A 555 -3.23 7.46 71.54
CA HIS A 555 -2.51 6.30 71.08
C HIS A 555 -1.28 6.77 70.31
N ILE A 556 -0.14 6.78 70.97
CA ILE A 556 1.12 7.28 70.42
C ILE A 556 2.04 6.11 70.10
N TYR A 557 2.45 6.03 68.84
CA TYR A 557 3.36 5.03 68.32
C TYR A 557 4.60 5.74 67.75
N GLY A 558 5.77 5.58 68.39
CA GLY A 558 7.04 6.14 67.92
C GLY A 558 7.44 5.54 66.58
N GLY A 559 7.86 4.28 66.61
CA GLY A 559 8.29 3.56 65.42
C GLY A 559 9.74 3.11 65.57
N PRO A 560 10.48 2.96 64.47
CA PRO A 560 11.94 2.80 64.55
C PRO A 560 12.60 4.17 64.71
N GLY A 561 13.43 4.36 65.74
CA GLY A 561 13.98 5.69 65.98
C GLY A 561 14.72 5.89 67.30
N ASN A 562 14.85 7.14 67.72
CA ASN A 562 15.07 7.47 69.12
C ASN A 562 14.03 8.53 69.43
N ASP A 563 12.89 8.09 69.93
CA ASP A 563 11.67 8.89 69.92
C ASP A 563 11.42 9.53 71.29
N ASP A 564 10.76 10.69 71.29
CA ASP A 564 10.31 11.41 72.48
C ASP A 564 8.77 11.45 72.46
N LEU A 565 8.14 10.55 73.21
CA LEU A 565 6.68 10.42 73.29
C LEU A 565 6.17 11.02 74.60
N ASP A 566 5.22 11.94 74.52
CA ASP A 566 4.62 12.59 75.68
C ASP A 566 3.09 12.58 75.58
N GLY A 567 2.45 11.73 76.38
CA GLY A 567 1.00 11.61 76.48
C GLY A 567 0.31 12.83 77.13
N GLN A 568 1.05 13.66 77.85
CA GLN A 568 0.54 14.87 78.51
C GLN A 568 -0.65 14.61 79.47
N ASN A 569 -1.87 14.99 79.11
CA ASN A 569 -3.04 14.79 79.98
C ASN A 569 -3.91 13.70 79.38
N GLY A 570 -4.31 12.70 80.15
CA GLY A 570 -5.15 11.69 79.54
C GLY A 570 -5.23 10.37 80.25
N ASN A 571 -5.54 9.31 79.53
CA ASN A 571 -5.14 7.96 79.92
C ASN A 571 -4.56 7.34 78.66
N ASP A 572 -3.25 7.47 78.51
CA ASP A 572 -2.64 7.35 77.19
C ASP A 572 -2.02 5.98 77.01
N THR A 573 -1.96 5.54 75.77
CA THR A 573 -1.26 4.33 75.35
C THR A 573 -0.08 4.72 74.49
N MET A 574 1.12 4.53 75.03
CA MET A 574 2.36 4.74 74.30
C MET A 574 2.99 3.39 74.00
N LEU A 575 3.34 3.19 72.73
CA LEU A 575 4.03 1.99 72.26
C LEU A 575 5.19 2.42 71.38
N ASP A 576 6.29 1.69 71.48
CA ASP A 576 7.41 1.91 70.58
C ASP A 576 8.07 0.62 70.11
N THR A 577 8.95 0.75 69.12
CA THR A 577 9.78 -0.32 68.58
C THR A 577 11.26 0.02 68.69
N ASP A 578 12.09 -0.33 67.70
CA ASP A 578 13.56 -0.28 67.81
C ASP A 578 14.06 1.13 68.16
N GLY A 579 14.76 1.29 69.28
CA GLY A 579 15.30 2.62 69.60
C GLY A 579 16.06 2.78 70.91
N THR A 580 16.32 4.04 71.27
CA THR A 580 16.55 4.44 72.66
C THR A 580 15.67 5.63 73.00
N ASP A 581 14.54 5.34 73.61
CA ASP A 581 13.37 6.21 73.56
C ASP A 581 13.04 6.84 74.92
N ILE A 582 12.34 7.96 74.89
CA ILE A 582 11.88 8.68 76.08
C ILE A 582 10.36 8.73 76.02
N MET A 583 9.68 8.20 77.04
CA MET A 583 8.22 8.18 77.10
C MET A 583 7.72 8.75 78.43
N SER A 584 6.77 9.68 78.36
CA SER A 584 6.19 10.34 79.53
C SER A 584 4.67 10.32 79.48
N GLY A 585 4.02 9.67 80.46
CA GLY A 585 2.55 9.65 80.60
C GLY A 585 1.96 10.91 81.25
N ASN A 586 2.76 11.61 82.07
CA ASN A 586 2.36 12.85 82.73
C ASN A 586 1.11 12.76 83.64
N LEU A 587 -0.09 13.18 83.23
CA LEU A 587 -1.30 13.15 84.08
C LEU A 587 -2.25 12.10 83.53
N GLY A 588 -2.60 11.06 84.30
CA GLY A 588 -3.46 10.04 83.74
C GLY A 588 -3.34 8.68 84.39
N ASN A 589 -4.00 7.67 83.83
CA ASN A 589 -3.63 6.27 84.09
C ASN A 589 -3.10 5.70 82.78
N ASP A 590 -1.79 5.71 82.64
CA ASP A 590 -1.16 5.53 81.34
C ASP A 590 -0.67 4.09 81.15
N SER A 591 -0.59 3.65 79.90
CA SER A 591 -0.09 2.35 79.47
C SER A 591 1.10 2.55 78.56
N ILE A 592 2.31 2.45 79.11
CA ILE A 592 3.57 2.65 78.40
C ILE A 592 4.21 1.29 78.10
N ASN A 593 4.50 1.00 76.84
CA ASN A 593 5.14 -0.24 76.43
C ASN A 593 6.44 0.01 75.66
N VAL A 594 7.57 -0.22 76.36
CA VAL A 594 8.94 -0.15 75.83
C VAL A 594 9.54 -1.55 75.69
N GLN A 595 8.74 -2.50 75.21
CA GLN A 595 9.19 -3.88 74.98
C GLN A 595 9.50 -4.10 73.50
N ASP A 596 10.60 -3.50 73.04
CA ASP A 596 11.09 -3.56 71.66
C ASP A 596 12.16 -4.65 71.44
N GLY A 597 12.74 -5.19 72.51
CA GLY A 597 13.83 -6.17 72.52
C GLY A 597 15.24 -5.57 72.57
N VAL A 598 15.36 -4.24 72.59
CA VAL A 598 16.58 -3.48 72.84
C VAL A 598 16.57 -3.04 74.31
N GLY A 599 17.57 -2.28 74.75
CA GLY A 599 17.61 -1.79 76.12
C GLY A 599 18.27 -0.43 76.14
N GLY A 600 17.68 0.51 76.87
CA GLY A 600 18.14 1.89 76.93
C GLY A 600 17.05 2.93 77.00
N ASP A 601 15.78 2.50 77.05
CA ASP A 601 14.63 3.38 77.06
C ASP A 601 14.37 3.98 78.44
N SER A 602 13.62 5.08 78.47
CA SER A 602 13.22 5.78 79.67
C SER A 602 11.71 6.00 79.68
N ALA A 603 10.98 5.19 80.45
CA ALA A 603 9.53 5.35 80.63
C ALA A 603 9.18 5.98 81.99
N ASN A 604 8.40 7.05 81.97
CA ASN A 604 7.89 7.71 83.16
C ASN A 604 6.37 7.80 83.14
N GLY A 605 5.70 7.02 83.99
CA GLY A 605 4.23 7.01 84.09
C GLY A 605 3.62 8.32 84.61
N GLY A 606 4.38 9.13 85.35
CA GLY A 606 3.88 10.41 85.87
C GLY A 606 2.92 10.26 87.07
N LEU A 607 1.74 10.88 86.97
CA LEU A 607 0.74 10.99 88.02
C LEU A 607 -0.54 10.22 87.64
N GLY A 608 -0.64 9.00 88.14
CA GLY A 608 -1.91 8.33 88.43
C GLY A 608 -1.69 6.85 88.69
N SER A 609 -2.37 5.98 87.94
CA SER A 609 -2.25 4.52 88.09
C SER A 609 -1.71 3.89 86.80
N ASP A 610 -0.41 4.03 86.63
CA ASP A 610 0.26 3.78 85.35
C ASP A 610 0.75 2.33 85.25
N THR A 611 0.85 1.83 84.03
CA THR A 611 1.38 0.51 83.70
C THR A 611 2.52 0.67 82.71
N CYS A 612 3.73 0.25 83.11
CA CYS A 612 4.89 0.25 82.23
C CYS A 612 5.40 -1.17 82.01
N THR A 613 5.46 -1.61 80.75
CA THR A 613 6.10 -2.88 80.35
C THR A 613 7.44 -2.59 79.67
N THR A 614 8.49 -3.28 80.10
CA THR A 614 9.90 -2.95 79.77
C THR A 614 10.72 -4.20 79.52
N ASP A 615 11.85 -4.03 78.83
CA ASP A 615 12.88 -5.03 78.61
C ASP A 615 14.09 -4.86 79.56
N VAL A 616 15.10 -5.71 79.37
CA VAL A 616 16.29 -5.72 80.21
C VAL A 616 17.27 -4.66 79.70
N GLY A 617 17.27 -3.50 80.35
CA GLY A 617 18.17 -2.40 80.01
C GLY A 617 17.53 -1.03 80.25
N ASP A 618 16.21 -1.01 80.31
CA ASP A 618 15.42 0.22 80.37
C ASP A 618 15.31 0.76 81.79
N THR A 619 14.96 2.04 81.86
CA THR A 619 14.72 2.76 83.09
C THR A 619 13.27 3.14 83.19
N THR A 620 12.67 2.87 84.36
CA THR A 620 11.31 3.32 84.66
C THR A 620 11.22 4.15 85.91
N SER A 621 10.27 5.09 85.91
CA SER A 621 9.86 5.83 87.09
C SER A 621 8.36 6.06 87.10
N SER A 622 7.78 6.14 88.30
CA SER A 622 6.35 6.45 88.47
C SER A 622 5.41 5.48 87.76
N CYS A 623 5.86 4.23 87.62
CA CYS A 623 5.08 3.02 87.37
C CYS A 623 5.10 2.18 88.68
#